data_AF-A0A1Y5KDL7-F1
#
_entry.id   AF-A0A1Y5KDL7-F1
#
_cell.length_a   1.000
_cell.length_b   1.000
_cell.length_c   1.000
_cell.angle_alpha   90.00
_cell.angle_beta   90.00
_cell.angle_gamma   90.00
#
_symmetry.space_group_name_H-M   'P 1'
#
loop_
_entity.id
_entity.type
_entity.pdbx_description
1 polymer ?
#
loop_
_entity_poly.entity_id
_entity_poly.type
_entity_poly.pdbx_seq_one_letter_code
_entity_poly.pdbx_strand_id
1 'polypeptide(L)'
;MLEMIEYLRTHDMDDYRDYFSSFISRFCPEFPMFGTPEIHSMRRFMSEEQLQDPTFKMIEYHTKNHPGLTDFSLFKALELLGEKLTPSTDTLVERIRRMSFVQRELTQIVVESYRRNRFYTGGLLFWMYNDCWPASGWSLVDYYGYPKGGYYGIKAASKPVIASVERDRTNGSILCWVCNERLEQSNGIGRLFVLSLDAEATDKAMWSSEFEFAVAPGSSAAAATFDDAELRSFLDNRHVLVMEIEGTFGTDRSVWFTGRPAELQLAPSEARIAKRTDAEGGGTLIVTANRYAHSVMLHGEYVFSDNYFELLPGESKTVPYYSIAGAQEKREIELHAWN
;
A
#
# COMPACT_ATOMS: atom_id res chain seq x y z
N MET A 1 -3.77 -10.49 -18.04
CA MET A 1 -2.54 -11.13 -17.50
C MET A 1 -1.37 -11.05 -18.48
N LEU A 2 -1.50 -11.53 -19.72
CA LEU A 2 -0.40 -11.46 -20.70
C LEU A 2 0.04 -10.01 -21.00
N GLU A 3 -0.91 -9.09 -21.15
CA GLU A 3 -0.61 -7.65 -21.33
C GLU A 3 0.13 -7.05 -20.14
N MET A 4 -0.24 -7.43 -18.92
CA MET A 4 0.47 -7.01 -17.70
C MET A 4 1.90 -7.56 -17.69
N ILE A 5 2.09 -8.84 -18.04
CA ILE A 5 3.44 -9.41 -18.15
C ILE A 5 4.28 -8.67 -19.20
N GLU A 6 3.70 -8.32 -20.35
CA GLU A 6 4.40 -7.58 -21.39
C GLU A 6 4.76 -6.16 -20.94
N TYR A 7 3.85 -5.46 -20.28
CA TYR A 7 4.10 -4.16 -19.66
C TYR A 7 5.26 -4.26 -18.65
N LEU A 8 5.23 -5.28 -17.78
CA LEU A 8 6.32 -5.54 -16.84
C LEU A 8 7.65 -5.82 -17.53
N ARG A 9 7.70 -6.46 -18.69
CA ARG A 9 8.95 -6.77 -19.39
C ARG A 9 9.53 -5.57 -20.13
N THR A 10 8.68 -4.71 -20.68
CA THR A 10 9.09 -3.70 -21.67
C THR A 10 9.07 -2.27 -21.17
N HIS A 11 8.30 -1.95 -20.13
CA HIS A 11 8.21 -0.60 -19.55
C HIS A 11 9.08 -0.43 -18.30
N ASP A 12 9.57 0.77 -18.05
CA ASP A 12 10.30 1.13 -16.81
C ASP A 12 9.40 1.23 -15.58
N MET A 13 8.08 1.35 -15.80
CA MET A 13 6.99 1.48 -14.82
C MET A 13 6.88 2.88 -14.19
N ASP A 14 7.39 3.93 -14.84
CA ASP A 14 7.27 5.31 -14.33
C ASP A 14 5.81 5.81 -14.27
N ASP A 15 4.91 5.17 -15.01
CA ASP A 15 3.48 5.43 -15.07
C ASP A 15 2.62 4.33 -14.42
N TYR A 16 3.20 3.47 -13.57
CA TYR A 16 2.49 2.29 -13.04
C TYR A 16 1.15 2.62 -12.38
N ARG A 17 1.01 3.77 -11.72
CA ARG A 17 -0.27 4.22 -11.14
C ARG A 17 -1.32 4.42 -12.21
N ASP A 18 -0.96 5.06 -13.32
CA ASP A 18 -1.85 5.29 -14.45
C ASP A 18 -2.22 3.95 -15.11
N TYR A 19 -1.22 3.08 -15.32
CA TYR A 19 -1.42 1.75 -15.87
C TYR A 19 -2.39 0.91 -15.02
N PHE A 20 -2.12 0.74 -13.73
CA PHE A 20 -2.95 -0.10 -12.85
C PHE A 20 -4.32 0.51 -12.54
N SER A 21 -4.42 1.84 -12.48
CA SER A 21 -5.71 2.51 -12.30
C SER A 21 -6.60 2.42 -13.55
N SER A 22 -6.03 2.17 -14.73
CA SER A 22 -6.79 2.03 -15.99
C SER A 22 -7.59 0.73 -16.09
N PHE A 23 -7.33 -0.28 -15.26
CA PHE A 23 -8.04 -1.56 -15.26
C PHE A 23 -9.46 -1.47 -14.67
N ILE A 24 -10.30 -0.61 -15.24
CA ILE A 24 -11.67 -0.37 -14.81
C ILE A 24 -12.65 -1.19 -15.65
N SER A 25 -13.64 -1.77 -14.98
CA SER A 25 -14.75 -2.51 -15.60
C SER A 25 -16.07 -2.18 -14.91
N ARG A 26 -17.19 -2.52 -15.55
CA ARG A 26 -18.53 -2.31 -14.96
C ARG A 26 -18.71 -3.06 -13.65
N PHE A 27 -18.11 -4.23 -13.55
CA PHE A 27 -17.97 -5.03 -12.33
C PHE A 27 -16.83 -6.02 -12.57
N CYS A 28 -15.84 -6.06 -11.68
CA CYS A 28 -14.72 -6.97 -11.81
C CYS A 28 -14.90 -8.18 -10.88
N PRO A 29 -15.24 -9.37 -11.42
CA PRO A 29 -15.47 -10.55 -10.59
C PRO A 29 -14.16 -11.19 -10.11
N GLU A 30 -13.03 -10.89 -10.75
CA GLU A 30 -11.72 -11.42 -10.40
C GLU A 30 -10.62 -10.42 -10.76
N PHE A 31 -9.94 -9.91 -9.74
CA PHE A 31 -8.72 -9.12 -9.91
C PHE A 31 -7.55 -9.77 -9.15
N PRO A 32 -6.55 -10.32 -9.86
CA PRO A 32 -5.39 -10.94 -9.22
C PRO A 32 -4.31 -9.91 -8.87
N MET A 33 -3.75 -9.98 -7.65
CA MET A 33 -2.56 -9.22 -7.28
C MET A 33 -1.56 -10.08 -6.50
N PHE A 34 -0.31 -10.10 -6.95
CA PHE A 34 0.75 -10.98 -6.44
C PHE A 34 1.38 -10.42 -5.16
N GLY A 35 1.68 -11.30 -4.21
CA GLY A 35 2.45 -10.97 -3.01
C GLY A 35 3.04 -12.20 -2.34
N THR A 36 4.05 -11.97 -1.52
CA THR A 36 4.66 -12.98 -0.66
C THR A 36 3.96 -13.04 0.70
N PRO A 37 3.89 -14.20 1.37
CA PRO A 37 3.59 -14.26 2.80
C PRO A 37 4.67 -13.56 3.60
N GLU A 38 4.33 -13.22 4.84
CA GLU A 38 5.31 -12.66 5.75
C GLU A 38 6.39 -13.66 6.16
N ILE A 39 7.60 -13.16 6.45
CA ILE A 39 8.79 -13.98 6.73
C ILE A 39 8.54 -15.01 7.84
N HIS A 40 7.78 -14.67 8.89
CA HIS A 40 7.45 -15.61 9.96
C HIS A 40 6.58 -16.80 9.46
N SER A 41 5.69 -16.56 8.50
CA SER A 41 4.94 -17.62 7.84
C SER A 41 5.82 -18.45 6.90
N MET A 42 6.74 -17.79 6.18
CA MET A 42 7.68 -18.49 5.30
C MET A 42 8.60 -19.43 6.07
N ARG A 43 9.08 -19.03 7.25
CA ARG A 43 9.89 -19.86 8.16
C ARG A 43 9.19 -21.13 8.64
N ARG A 44 7.87 -21.25 8.50
CA ARG A 44 7.13 -22.48 8.84
C ARG A 44 7.25 -23.57 7.77
N PHE A 45 7.63 -23.23 6.55
CA PHE A 45 7.76 -24.18 5.44
C PHE A 45 9.08 -24.04 4.65
N MET A 46 9.96 -23.12 5.05
CA MET A 46 11.29 -22.91 4.47
C MET A 46 12.34 -22.82 5.57
N SER A 47 13.53 -23.36 5.33
CA SER A 47 14.70 -23.14 6.19
C SER A 47 15.32 -21.76 5.95
N GLU A 48 16.14 -21.29 6.89
CA GLU A 48 16.90 -20.03 6.70
C GLU A 48 17.83 -20.11 5.48
N GLU A 49 18.44 -21.27 5.20
CA GLU A 49 19.24 -21.47 3.98
C GLU A 49 18.41 -21.24 2.71
N GLN A 50 17.16 -21.70 2.69
CA GLN A 50 16.25 -21.52 1.55
C GLN A 50 15.74 -20.07 1.43
N LEU A 51 15.60 -19.35 2.54
CA LEU A 51 15.28 -17.91 2.53
C LEU A 51 16.46 -17.06 2.05
N GLN A 52 17.68 -17.56 2.23
CA GLN A 52 18.93 -16.92 1.78
C GLN A 52 19.43 -17.48 0.43
N ASP A 53 18.62 -18.27 -0.28
CA ASP A 53 18.96 -18.77 -1.61
C ASP A 53 18.75 -17.66 -2.65
N PRO A 54 19.80 -17.16 -3.32
CA PRO A 54 19.70 -16.07 -4.28
C PRO A 54 18.93 -16.45 -5.55
N THR A 55 18.66 -17.75 -5.78
CA THR A 55 17.84 -18.23 -6.90
C THR A 55 16.34 -18.22 -6.59
N PHE A 56 15.97 -18.02 -5.32
CA PHE A 56 14.59 -18.10 -4.81
C PHE A 56 13.83 -19.38 -5.20
N LYS A 57 14.54 -20.47 -5.51
CA LYS A 57 13.96 -21.71 -6.03
C LYS A 57 12.82 -22.25 -5.18
N MET A 58 12.94 -22.15 -3.85
CA MET A 58 11.90 -22.61 -2.93
C MET A 58 10.69 -21.69 -2.87
N ILE A 59 10.85 -20.38 -3.07
CA ILE A 59 9.71 -19.45 -3.16
C ILE A 59 8.99 -19.65 -4.48
N GLU A 60 9.73 -19.81 -5.58
CA GLU A 60 9.15 -20.13 -6.90
C GLU A 60 8.40 -21.47 -6.87
N TYR A 61 8.93 -22.50 -6.20
CA TYR A 61 8.22 -23.78 -6.02
C TYR A 61 6.86 -23.64 -5.31
N HIS A 62 6.80 -22.73 -4.32
CA HIS A 62 5.58 -22.39 -3.58
C HIS A 62 4.74 -21.30 -4.26
N THR A 63 5.14 -20.81 -5.43
CA THR A 63 4.37 -19.89 -6.29
C THR A 63 3.86 -20.66 -7.50
N LYS A 64 2.68 -21.28 -7.40
CA LYS A 64 2.17 -22.14 -8.49
C LYS A 64 1.92 -21.34 -9.76
N ASN A 65 2.66 -21.71 -10.80
CA ASN A 65 2.63 -21.04 -12.09
C ASN A 65 1.43 -21.51 -12.94
N HIS A 66 0.98 -20.63 -13.84
CA HIS A 66 0.00 -21.01 -14.84
C HIS A 66 0.68 -21.88 -15.92
N PRO A 67 0.14 -23.05 -16.31
CA PRO A 67 0.77 -23.96 -17.27
C PRO A 67 1.06 -23.33 -18.65
N GLY A 68 0.28 -22.31 -19.04
CA GLY A 68 0.50 -21.56 -20.27
C GLY A 68 1.62 -20.50 -20.19
N LEU A 69 2.19 -20.24 -19.01
CA LEU A 69 3.31 -19.32 -18.82
C LEU A 69 4.62 -20.12 -18.78
N THR A 70 5.21 -20.37 -19.96
CA THR A 70 6.37 -21.27 -20.10
C THR A 70 7.72 -20.55 -20.03
N ASP A 71 7.81 -19.29 -20.43
CA ASP A 71 9.03 -18.48 -20.44
C ASP A 71 9.12 -17.52 -19.24
N PHE A 72 7.98 -17.11 -18.68
CA PHE A 72 7.90 -16.11 -17.63
C PHE A 72 6.92 -16.53 -16.51
N SER A 73 7.45 -17.01 -15.39
CA SER A 73 6.64 -17.47 -14.27
C SER A 73 6.00 -16.31 -13.51
N LEU A 74 4.92 -16.59 -12.78
CA LEU A 74 4.30 -15.61 -11.88
C LEU A 74 5.26 -15.12 -10.80
N PHE A 75 6.17 -15.97 -10.33
CA PHE A 75 7.19 -15.55 -9.38
C PHE A 75 8.16 -14.54 -10.00
N LYS A 76 8.62 -14.76 -11.24
CA LYS A 76 9.44 -13.78 -11.97
C LYS A 76 8.71 -12.46 -12.20
N ALA A 77 7.39 -12.50 -12.41
CA ALA A 77 6.58 -11.29 -12.50
C ALA A 77 6.61 -10.49 -11.18
N LEU A 78 6.46 -11.18 -10.04
CA LEU A 78 6.51 -10.58 -8.72
C LEU A 78 7.92 -10.06 -8.35
N GLU A 79 8.96 -10.82 -8.68
CA GLU A 79 10.35 -10.40 -8.50
C GLU A 79 10.64 -9.11 -9.29
N LEU A 80 10.28 -9.09 -10.58
CA LEU A 80 10.49 -7.92 -11.44
C LEU A 80 9.68 -6.70 -10.99
N LEU A 81 8.45 -6.91 -10.50
CA LEU A 81 7.65 -5.86 -9.87
C LEU A 81 8.36 -5.27 -8.64
N GLY A 82 8.88 -6.14 -7.77
CA GLY A 82 9.66 -5.74 -6.60
C GLY A 82 10.89 -4.91 -6.99
N GLU A 83 11.64 -5.38 -7.98
CA GLU A 83 12.85 -4.71 -8.47
C GLU A 83 12.57 -3.34 -9.09
N LYS A 84 11.43 -3.17 -9.76
CA LYS A 84 11.09 -1.90 -10.43
C LYS A 84 10.45 -0.89 -9.48
N LEU A 85 9.58 -1.32 -8.57
CA LEU A 85 8.78 -0.42 -7.74
C LEU A 85 9.42 -0.11 -6.40
N THR A 86 10.39 -0.90 -5.94
CA THR A 86 11.04 -0.70 -4.65
C THR A 86 12.54 -0.41 -4.82
N PRO A 87 13.21 0.26 -3.86
CA PRO A 87 14.64 0.53 -3.94
C PRO A 87 15.46 -0.77 -4.11
N SER A 88 16.78 -0.66 -4.27
CA SER A 88 17.68 -1.82 -4.14
C SER A 88 17.99 -2.12 -2.66
N THR A 89 18.34 -3.36 -2.34
CA THR A 89 18.72 -3.79 -0.98
C THR A 89 19.74 -4.91 -1.05
N ASP A 90 20.58 -4.99 -0.02
CA ASP A 90 21.69 -5.94 0.06
C ASP A 90 21.25 -7.32 0.61
N THR A 91 20.03 -7.44 1.14
CA THR A 91 19.56 -8.71 1.73
C THR A 91 18.39 -9.32 0.98
N LEU A 92 18.41 -10.65 0.83
CA LEU A 92 17.35 -11.40 0.15
C LEU A 92 16.02 -11.35 0.91
N VAL A 93 16.07 -11.36 2.24
CA VAL A 93 14.88 -11.21 3.09
C VAL A 93 14.19 -9.87 2.83
N GLU A 94 14.96 -8.80 2.65
CA GLU A 94 14.39 -7.49 2.34
C GLU A 94 13.81 -7.42 0.92
N ARG A 95 14.42 -8.10 -0.07
CA ARG A 95 13.81 -8.30 -1.39
C ARG A 95 12.44 -8.99 -1.27
N ILE A 96 12.31 -9.98 -0.38
CA ILE A 96 11.03 -10.68 -0.12
C ILE A 96 9.99 -9.75 0.51
N ARG A 97 10.38 -8.94 1.50
CA ARG A 97 9.45 -7.96 2.13
C ARG A 97 8.94 -6.92 1.12
N ARG A 98 9.81 -6.49 0.21
CA ARG A 98 9.46 -5.56 -0.86
C ARG A 98 8.43 -6.12 -1.84
N MET A 99 8.48 -7.42 -2.12
CA MET A 99 7.42 -8.10 -2.87
C MET A 99 6.07 -8.09 -2.13
N SER A 100 6.05 -8.15 -0.79
CA SER A 100 4.83 -7.99 0.02
C SER A 100 4.27 -6.56 -0.07
N PHE A 101 5.16 -5.55 -0.05
CA PHE A 101 4.76 -4.15 -0.28
C PHE A 101 4.12 -3.93 -1.65
N VAL A 102 4.66 -4.50 -2.71
CA VAL A 102 4.09 -4.39 -4.06
C VAL A 102 2.62 -4.81 -4.07
N GLN A 103 2.28 -5.92 -3.40
CA GLN A 103 0.89 -6.36 -3.30
C GLN A 103 0.02 -5.30 -2.64
N ARG A 104 0.49 -4.71 -1.53
CA ARG A 104 -0.22 -3.63 -0.83
C ARG A 104 -0.49 -2.46 -1.77
N GLU A 105 0.57 -1.93 -2.38
CA GLU A 105 0.53 -0.71 -3.20
C GLU A 105 -0.41 -0.86 -4.38
N LEU A 106 -0.24 -1.94 -5.16
CA LEU A 106 -1.04 -2.14 -6.37
C LEU A 106 -2.49 -2.48 -6.06
N THR A 107 -2.75 -3.24 -5.00
CA THR A 107 -4.11 -3.50 -4.54
C THR A 107 -4.82 -2.22 -4.13
N GLN A 108 -4.16 -1.33 -3.39
CA GLN A 108 -4.73 -0.03 -3.02
C GLN A 108 -5.07 0.82 -4.25
N ILE A 109 -4.13 0.98 -5.18
CA ILE A 109 -4.33 1.76 -6.43
C ILE A 109 -5.57 1.27 -7.19
N VAL A 110 -5.74 -0.05 -7.32
CA VAL A 110 -6.87 -0.64 -8.05
C VAL A 110 -8.17 -0.42 -7.28
N VAL A 111 -8.22 -0.63 -5.97
CA VAL A 111 -9.46 -0.40 -5.21
C VAL A 111 -9.86 1.08 -5.28
N GLU A 112 -8.90 1.99 -5.11
CA GLU A 112 -9.16 3.42 -5.21
C GLU A 112 -9.69 3.83 -6.58
N SER A 113 -9.13 3.28 -7.67
CA SER A 113 -9.61 3.60 -9.02
C SER A 113 -11.06 3.15 -9.22
N TYR A 114 -11.44 1.96 -8.71
CA TYR A 114 -12.84 1.52 -8.74
C TYR A 114 -13.73 2.46 -7.92
N ARG A 115 -13.28 2.92 -6.75
CA ARG A 115 -14.06 3.85 -5.92
C ARG A 115 -14.26 5.21 -6.58
N ARG A 116 -13.24 5.78 -7.23
CA ARG A 116 -13.37 7.05 -7.97
C ARG A 116 -14.36 6.94 -9.13
N ASN A 117 -14.43 5.76 -9.77
CA ASN A 117 -15.26 5.52 -10.96
C ASN A 117 -16.68 5.02 -10.65
N ARG A 118 -17.19 5.18 -9.42
CA ARG A 118 -18.59 4.92 -9.09
C ARG A 118 -19.50 5.95 -9.80
N PHE A 119 -20.55 5.61 -10.55
CA PHE A 119 -21.22 4.33 -10.83
C PHE A 119 -20.91 3.74 -12.22
N TYR A 120 -19.81 4.14 -12.86
CA TYR A 120 -19.34 3.38 -14.01
C TYR A 120 -19.03 1.94 -13.60
N THR A 121 -18.36 1.77 -12.46
CA THR A 121 -18.19 0.47 -11.81
C THR A 121 -19.18 0.26 -10.67
N GLY A 122 -19.63 -0.99 -10.52
CA GLY A 122 -20.51 -1.45 -9.43
C GLY A 122 -19.82 -2.39 -8.45
N GLY A 123 -18.53 -2.71 -8.63
CA GLY A 123 -17.80 -3.55 -7.68
C GLY A 123 -16.52 -4.18 -8.22
N LEU A 124 -15.71 -4.65 -7.26
CA LEU A 124 -14.42 -5.28 -7.46
C LEU A 124 -14.28 -6.45 -6.47
N LEU A 125 -13.96 -7.63 -6.98
CA LEU A 125 -13.66 -8.82 -6.18
C LEU A 125 -12.23 -9.26 -6.47
N PHE A 126 -11.41 -9.32 -5.42
CA PHE A 126 -10.02 -9.78 -5.55
C PHE A 126 -9.95 -11.31 -5.59
N TRP A 127 -9.18 -11.80 -6.55
CA TRP A 127 -8.67 -13.16 -6.51
C TRP A 127 -7.31 -13.12 -5.80
N MET A 128 -7.15 -13.67 -4.60
CA MET A 128 -8.13 -14.42 -3.80
C MET A 128 -8.02 -14.09 -2.31
N TYR A 129 -8.99 -14.51 -1.50
CA TYR A 129 -8.95 -14.19 -0.07
C TYR A 129 -7.88 -14.99 0.70
N ASN A 130 -7.87 -16.32 0.57
CA ASN A 130 -7.07 -17.22 1.41
C ASN A 130 -6.26 -18.24 0.59
N ASP A 131 -5.24 -18.84 1.20
CA ASP A 131 -4.53 -20.00 0.64
C ASP A 131 -5.06 -21.34 1.18
N CYS A 132 -4.88 -22.42 0.41
CA CYS A 132 -5.20 -23.80 0.83
C CYS A 132 -3.97 -24.62 1.27
N TRP A 133 -2.77 -24.06 1.12
CA TRP A 133 -1.48 -24.64 1.51
C TRP A 133 -0.45 -23.51 1.70
N PRO A 134 0.69 -23.72 2.36
CA PRO A 134 1.72 -22.68 2.50
C PRO A 134 2.23 -22.24 1.11
N ALA A 135 1.86 -21.05 0.68
CA ALA A 135 2.03 -20.61 -0.70
C ALA A 135 2.39 -19.12 -0.80
N SER A 136 3.16 -18.80 -1.84
CA SER A 136 3.27 -17.44 -2.36
C SER A 136 2.35 -17.30 -3.58
N GLY A 137 1.72 -16.14 -3.76
CA GLY A 137 0.68 -16.00 -4.78
C GLY A 137 -0.28 -14.84 -4.54
N TRP A 138 -1.57 -15.07 -4.81
CA TRP A 138 -2.57 -14.00 -4.89
C TRP A 138 -3.36 -13.74 -3.62
N SER A 139 -3.24 -14.62 -2.61
CA SER A 139 -4.09 -14.52 -1.44
C SER A 139 -3.82 -13.21 -0.68
N LEU A 140 -4.86 -12.69 -0.03
CA LEU A 140 -4.76 -11.54 0.87
C LEU A 140 -4.41 -11.99 2.29
N VAL A 141 -4.80 -13.21 2.66
CA VAL A 141 -4.50 -13.87 3.93
C VAL A 141 -3.80 -15.19 3.62
N ASP A 142 -2.67 -15.43 4.26
CA ASP A 142 -1.90 -16.65 4.04
C ASP A 142 -2.55 -17.89 4.67
N TYR A 143 -1.95 -19.05 4.40
CA TYR A 143 -2.41 -20.34 4.91
C TYR A 143 -2.52 -20.43 6.44
N TYR A 144 -1.70 -19.67 7.17
CA TYR A 144 -1.67 -19.66 8.62
C TYR A 144 -2.60 -18.60 9.23
N GLY A 145 -3.33 -17.87 8.39
CA GLY A 145 -4.29 -16.84 8.81
C GLY A 145 -3.69 -15.45 8.98
N TYR A 146 -2.43 -15.21 8.58
CA TYR A 146 -1.82 -13.89 8.68
C TYR A 146 -2.15 -13.03 7.47
N PRO A 147 -2.59 -11.76 7.66
CA PRO A 147 -2.79 -10.84 6.56
C PRO A 147 -1.48 -10.48 5.84
N LYS A 148 -1.49 -10.52 4.50
CA LYS A 148 -0.41 -10.06 3.63
C LYS A 148 -0.57 -8.58 3.28
N GLY A 149 0.41 -7.99 2.58
CA GLY A 149 0.35 -6.60 2.13
C GLY A 149 -0.97 -6.24 1.41
N GLY A 150 -1.45 -7.10 0.52
CA GLY A 150 -2.71 -6.88 -0.21
C GLY A 150 -3.92 -6.68 0.71
N TYR A 151 -4.01 -7.39 1.84
CA TYR A 151 -5.11 -7.19 2.81
C TYR A 151 -5.11 -5.77 3.36
N TYR A 152 -3.93 -5.25 3.73
CA TYR A 152 -3.81 -3.89 4.24
C TYR A 152 -4.08 -2.84 3.16
N GLY A 153 -3.72 -3.12 1.91
CA GLY A 153 -4.09 -2.29 0.75
C GLY A 153 -5.61 -2.19 0.55
N ILE A 154 -6.33 -3.33 0.59
CA ILE A 154 -7.81 -3.32 0.54
C ILE A 154 -8.38 -2.58 1.74
N LYS A 155 -7.88 -2.86 2.94
CA LYS A 155 -8.37 -2.26 4.18
C LYS A 155 -8.25 -0.74 4.16
N ALA A 156 -7.12 -0.22 3.71
CA ALA A 156 -6.89 1.22 3.56
C ALA A 156 -7.89 1.84 2.55
N ALA A 157 -8.00 1.24 1.37
CA ALA A 157 -8.85 1.77 0.30
C ALA A 157 -10.36 1.49 0.48
N SER A 158 -10.75 0.66 1.45
CA SER A 158 -12.14 0.26 1.71
C SER A 158 -12.73 0.88 2.99
N LYS A 159 -12.08 1.91 3.56
CA LYS A 159 -12.69 2.69 4.65
C LYS A 159 -14.01 3.34 4.19
N PRO A 160 -14.99 3.59 5.08
CA PRO A 160 -16.29 4.15 4.69
C PRO A 160 -16.20 5.44 3.86
N VAL A 161 -15.24 6.30 4.18
CA VAL A 161 -14.86 7.48 3.38
C VAL A 161 -13.35 7.45 3.19
N ILE A 162 -12.89 7.71 1.96
CA ILE A 162 -11.45 7.83 1.67
C ILE A 162 -11.12 9.11 0.90
N ALA A 163 -9.89 9.57 1.07
CA ALA A 163 -9.20 10.46 0.15
C ALA A 163 -8.52 9.64 -0.94
N SER A 164 -8.47 10.16 -2.17
CA SER A 164 -7.67 9.56 -3.24
C SER A 164 -7.23 10.65 -4.21
N VAL A 165 -5.94 10.69 -4.52
CA VAL A 165 -5.39 11.67 -5.46
C VAL A 165 -5.18 11.01 -6.82
N GLU A 166 -5.66 11.67 -7.87
CA GLU A 166 -5.53 11.22 -9.25
C GLU A 166 -4.96 12.32 -10.12
N ARG A 167 -4.02 11.97 -11.01
CA ARG A 167 -3.50 12.88 -12.02
C ARG A 167 -4.25 12.65 -13.33
N ASP A 168 -5.11 13.58 -13.70
CA ASP A 168 -5.77 13.59 -15.00
C ASP A 168 -4.88 14.25 -16.04
N ARG A 169 -4.16 13.41 -16.79
CA ARG A 169 -3.27 13.85 -17.88
C ARG A 169 -4.02 14.41 -19.08
N THR A 170 -5.28 14.01 -19.28
CA THR A 170 -6.07 14.49 -20.43
C THR A 170 -6.41 15.96 -20.25
N ASN A 171 -6.77 16.37 -19.05
CA ASN A 171 -7.12 17.76 -18.73
C ASN A 171 -5.99 18.55 -18.06
N GLY A 172 -4.85 17.91 -17.75
CA GLY A 172 -3.71 18.57 -17.09
C GLY A 172 -4.02 18.99 -15.66
N SER A 173 -4.66 18.12 -14.89
CA SER A 173 -5.11 18.44 -13.53
C SER A 173 -4.78 17.37 -12.50
N ILE A 174 -4.71 17.79 -11.24
CA ILE A 174 -4.69 16.91 -10.07
C ILE A 174 -6.07 16.96 -9.42
N LEU A 175 -6.72 15.81 -9.33
CA LEU A 175 -8.04 15.62 -8.76
C LEU A 175 -7.94 15.08 -7.34
N CYS A 176 -8.55 15.80 -6.39
CA CYS A 176 -8.69 15.38 -5.01
C CYS A 176 -10.05 14.71 -4.82
N TRP A 177 -10.09 13.39 -4.93
CA TRP A 177 -11.31 12.63 -4.80
C TRP A 177 -11.65 12.34 -3.34
N VAL A 178 -12.93 12.50 -3.01
CA VAL A 178 -13.52 11.97 -1.78
C VAL A 178 -14.56 10.94 -2.18
N CYS A 179 -14.34 9.69 -1.77
CA CYS A 179 -15.23 8.57 -2.08
C CYS A 179 -16.02 8.19 -0.84
N ASN A 180 -17.36 8.28 -0.89
CA ASN A 180 -18.25 8.05 0.25
C ASN A 180 -19.12 6.81 0.03
N GLU A 181 -18.87 5.74 0.79
CA GLU A 181 -19.68 4.50 0.79
C GLU A 181 -20.74 4.49 1.91
N ARG A 182 -20.87 5.58 2.69
CA ARG A 182 -21.89 5.70 3.74
C ARG A 182 -23.27 5.99 3.13
N LEU A 183 -24.33 5.66 3.88
CA LEU A 183 -25.72 5.97 3.52
C LEU A 183 -26.14 7.40 3.87
N GLU A 184 -25.20 8.21 4.38
CA GLU A 184 -25.38 9.63 4.67
C GLU A 184 -24.36 10.47 3.92
N GLN A 185 -24.67 11.76 3.75
CA GLN A 185 -23.75 12.71 3.15
C GLN A 185 -22.52 12.87 4.05
N SER A 186 -21.34 12.82 3.45
CA SER A 186 -20.08 13.10 4.15
C SER A 186 -19.65 14.52 3.84
N ASN A 187 -19.56 15.33 4.89
CA ASN A 187 -19.09 16.71 4.82
C ASN A 187 -17.79 16.84 5.61
N GLY A 188 -16.94 17.78 5.20
CA GLY A 188 -15.67 17.98 5.87
C GLY A 188 -14.78 19.01 5.20
N ILE A 189 -13.55 19.05 5.69
CA ILE A 189 -12.48 19.89 5.16
C ILE A 189 -11.40 18.96 4.61
N GLY A 190 -10.98 19.22 3.40
CA GLY A 190 -9.81 18.62 2.78
C GLY A 190 -8.65 19.62 2.74
N ARG A 191 -7.44 19.09 2.89
CA ARG A 191 -6.21 19.84 2.75
C ARG A 191 -5.27 19.07 1.83
N LEU A 192 -4.85 19.71 0.75
CA LEU A 192 -3.81 19.21 -0.13
C LEU A 192 -2.53 19.99 0.14
N PHE A 193 -1.40 19.32 0.34
CA PHE A 193 -0.13 20.00 0.57
C PHE A 193 1.07 19.21 0.04
N VAL A 194 2.13 19.92 -0.29
CA VAL A 194 3.41 19.33 -0.70
C VAL A 194 4.31 19.19 0.52
N LEU A 195 4.70 17.96 0.80
CA LEU A 195 5.61 17.58 1.88
C LEU A 195 6.99 17.28 1.31
N SER A 196 8.03 17.91 1.86
CA SER A 196 9.42 17.50 1.62
C SER A 196 9.73 16.22 2.41
N LEU A 197 10.40 15.26 1.78
CA LEU A 197 10.77 13.98 2.42
C LEU A 197 11.81 14.16 3.53
N ASP A 198 12.56 15.26 3.51
CA ASP A 198 13.47 15.67 4.57
C ASP A 198 12.85 16.68 5.55
N ALA A 199 11.53 16.94 5.50
CA ALA A 199 10.90 17.85 6.45
C ALA A 199 10.96 17.33 7.90
N GLU A 200 11.17 18.25 8.84
CA GLU A 200 10.96 18.04 10.26
C GLU A 200 9.55 18.48 10.68
N ALA A 201 9.08 18.04 11.86
CA ALA A 201 7.72 18.32 12.32
C ALA A 201 7.37 19.81 12.45
N THR A 202 8.37 20.69 12.58
CA THR A 202 8.18 22.15 12.66
C THR A 202 8.14 22.84 11.30
N ASP A 203 8.50 22.13 10.23
CA ASP A 203 8.58 22.71 8.90
C ASP A 203 7.19 22.95 8.31
N LYS A 204 7.09 24.02 7.52
CA LYS A 204 5.87 24.34 6.79
C LYS A 204 5.87 23.62 5.45
N ALA A 205 4.70 23.20 5.01
CA ALA A 205 4.51 22.72 3.65
C ALA A 205 4.94 23.80 2.63
N MET A 206 5.57 23.37 1.53
CA MET A 206 6.04 24.28 0.48
C MET A 206 4.88 24.94 -0.26
N TRP A 207 3.78 24.21 -0.36
CA TRP A 207 2.52 24.63 -0.92
C TRP A 207 1.40 23.90 -0.17
N SER A 208 0.29 24.59 0.06
CA SER A 208 -0.91 23.95 0.61
C SER A 208 -2.16 24.70 0.19
N SER A 209 -3.26 23.96 0.01
CA SER A 209 -4.59 24.50 -0.22
C SER A 209 -5.63 23.72 0.58
N GLU A 210 -6.62 24.44 1.09
CA GLU A 210 -7.75 23.88 1.84
C GLU A 210 -9.02 24.03 1.01
N PHE A 211 -9.91 23.05 1.12
CA PHE A 211 -11.19 23.04 0.44
C PHE A 211 -12.25 22.38 1.32
N GLU A 212 -13.47 22.90 1.25
CA GLU A 212 -14.63 22.24 1.85
C GLU A 212 -15.18 21.20 0.88
N PHE A 213 -15.75 20.12 1.40
CA PHE A 213 -16.41 19.13 0.57
C PHE A 213 -17.73 18.66 1.18
N ALA A 214 -18.64 18.26 0.28
CA ALA A 214 -19.89 17.60 0.59
C ALA A 214 -20.14 16.51 -0.46
N VAL A 215 -19.96 15.24 -0.09
CA VAL A 215 -20.14 14.10 -0.99
C VAL A 215 -21.40 13.34 -0.60
N ALA A 216 -22.30 13.19 -1.58
CA ALA A 216 -23.60 12.55 -1.40
C ALA A 216 -23.46 11.07 -0.93
N PRO A 217 -24.51 10.51 -0.30
CA PRO A 217 -24.54 9.10 0.09
C PRO A 217 -24.17 8.15 -1.05
N GLY A 218 -23.30 7.17 -0.77
CA GLY A 218 -22.95 6.11 -1.73
C GLY A 218 -22.42 6.62 -3.07
N SER A 219 -21.62 7.68 -3.08
CA SER A 219 -21.10 8.35 -4.29
C SER A 219 -19.66 8.81 -4.11
N SER A 220 -19.01 9.17 -5.22
CA SER A 220 -17.65 9.69 -5.25
C SER A 220 -17.63 11.00 -6.04
N ALA A 221 -16.82 11.97 -5.60
CA ALA A 221 -16.65 13.23 -6.30
C ALA A 221 -15.21 13.73 -6.20
N ALA A 222 -14.73 14.36 -7.28
CA ALA A 222 -13.54 15.21 -7.21
C ALA A 222 -13.93 16.48 -6.43
N ALA A 223 -13.57 16.52 -5.15
CA ALA A 223 -13.92 17.59 -4.22
C ALA A 223 -13.12 18.87 -4.49
N ALA A 224 -11.92 18.72 -5.05
CA ALA A 224 -11.12 19.82 -5.55
C ALA A 224 -10.32 19.40 -6.80
N THR A 225 -9.97 20.38 -7.62
CA THR A 225 -9.17 20.23 -8.82
C THR A 225 -8.10 21.31 -8.80
N PHE A 226 -6.85 20.90 -9.00
CA PHE A 226 -5.69 21.79 -9.07
C PHE A 226 -5.02 21.64 -10.43
N ASP A 227 -4.38 22.71 -10.91
CA ASP A 227 -3.61 22.66 -12.14
C ASP A 227 -2.34 21.81 -11.93
N ASP A 228 -2.13 20.80 -12.77
CA ASP A 228 -0.94 19.97 -12.71
C ASP A 228 0.33 20.81 -12.96
N ALA A 229 0.26 21.83 -13.82
CA ALA A 229 1.39 22.70 -14.11
C ALA A 229 1.82 23.55 -12.89
N GLU A 230 0.88 23.94 -12.03
CA GLU A 230 1.17 24.67 -10.78
C GLU A 230 1.96 23.76 -9.82
N LEU A 231 1.45 22.57 -9.57
CA LEU A 231 2.03 21.63 -8.61
C LEU A 231 3.31 20.97 -9.12
N ARG A 232 3.45 20.78 -10.44
CA ARG A 232 4.60 20.12 -11.06
C ARG A 232 5.95 20.78 -10.71
N SER A 233 5.95 22.07 -10.40
CA SER A 233 7.17 22.78 -9.97
C SER A 233 7.72 22.29 -8.62
N PHE A 234 6.87 21.69 -7.78
CA PHE A 234 7.24 21.14 -6.47
C PHE A 234 7.40 19.62 -6.48
N LEU A 235 6.82 18.93 -7.47
CA LEU A 235 6.77 17.48 -7.51
C LEU A 235 8.00 16.92 -8.21
N ASP A 236 9.03 16.63 -7.42
CA ASP A 236 10.20 15.82 -7.79
C ASP A 236 10.31 14.60 -6.85
N ASN A 237 11.39 13.85 -6.94
CA ASN A 237 11.60 12.66 -6.11
C ASN A 237 12.00 12.95 -4.64
N ARG A 238 12.03 14.21 -4.21
CA ARG A 238 12.23 14.63 -2.81
C ARG A 238 10.94 15.10 -2.17
N HIS A 239 9.82 15.07 -2.89
CA HIS A 239 8.54 15.57 -2.40
C HIS A 239 7.41 14.58 -2.65
N VAL A 240 6.39 14.65 -1.80
CA VAL A 240 5.14 13.92 -1.98
C VAL A 240 3.97 14.89 -1.83
N LEU A 241 2.90 14.62 -2.55
CA LEU A 241 1.63 15.31 -2.41
C LEU A 241 0.76 14.56 -1.41
N VAL A 242 0.35 15.24 -0.35
CA VAL A 242 -0.46 14.66 0.73
C VAL A 242 -1.83 15.32 0.72
N MET A 243 -2.87 14.50 0.60
CA MET A 243 -4.25 14.90 0.79
C MET A 243 -4.74 14.34 2.11
N GLU A 244 -5.14 15.21 3.03
CA GLU A 244 -5.83 14.84 4.26
C GLU A 244 -7.27 15.31 4.21
N ILE A 245 -8.20 14.49 4.67
CA ILE A 245 -9.61 14.85 4.83
C ILE A 245 -10.05 14.59 6.26
N GLU A 246 -10.89 15.46 6.78
CA GLU A 246 -11.50 15.35 8.09
C GLU A 246 -13.00 15.64 7.99
N GLY A 247 -13.81 14.82 8.67
CA GLY A 247 -15.26 15.04 8.80
C GLY A 247 -15.85 14.20 9.91
N THR A 248 -17.18 14.05 9.92
CA THR A 248 -17.88 13.24 10.95
C THR A 248 -17.52 11.74 10.91
N PHE A 249 -16.92 11.28 9.82
CA PHE A 249 -16.40 9.92 9.66
C PHE A 249 -15.01 9.71 10.29
N GLY A 250 -14.38 10.76 10.83
CA GLY A 250 -12.99 10.77 11.26
C GLY A 250 -12.07 11.37 10.20
N THR A 251 -10.87 10.83 10.07
CA THR A 251 -9.86 11.30 9.12
C THR A 251 -9.43 10.22 8.14
N ASP A 252 -8.98 10.65 6.96
CA ASP A 252 -8.28 9.78 6.02
C ASP A 252 -7.20 10.56 5.27
N ARG A 253 -6.21 9.84 4.74
CA ARG A 253 -5.06 10.41 4.04
C ARG A 253 -4.74 9.62 2.77
N SER A 254 -4.46 10.33 1.69
CA SER A 254 -3.84 9.80 0.47
C SER A 254 -2.47 10.46 0.29
N VAL A 255 -1.46 9.65 -0.05
CA VAL A 255 -0.12 10.12 -0.42
C VAL A 255 0.12 9.78 -1.90
N TRP A 256 0.52 10.77 -2.68
CA TRP A 256 0.76 10.63 -4.11
C TRP A 256 2.11 11.25 -4.48
N PHE A 257 2.77 10.69 -5.49
CA PHE A 257 4.02 11.22 -6.04
C PHE A 257 4.19 10.80 -7.49
N THR A 258 5.08 11.51 -8.20
CA THR A 258 5.47 11.21 -9.58
C THR A 258 6.47 10.07 -9.63
N GLY A 259 6.41 9.26 -10.69
CA GLY A 259 7.38 8.17 -10.91
C GLY A 259 7.17 7.00 -9.95
N ARG A 260 8.26 6.28 -9.66
CA ARG A 260 8.22 5.02 -8.89
C ARG A 260 8.59 5.23 -7.43
N PRO A 261 8.04 4.43 -6.50
CA PRO A 261 8.41 4.54 -5.08
C PRO A 261 9.91 4.34 -4.86
N ALA A 262 10.55 3.51 -5.69
CA ALA A 262 11.99 3.27 -5.71
C ALA A 262 12.86 4.52 -5.95
N GLU A 263 12.29 5.56 -6.54
CA GLU A 263 13.03 6.77 -6.94
C GLU A 263 13.03 7.85 -5.87
N LEU A 264 12.16 7.71 -4.86
CA LEU A 264 12.05 8.66 -3.75
C LEU A 264 13.36 8.75 -2.98
N GLN A 265 13.85 9.98 -2.81
CA GLN A 265 15.03 10.28 -2.00
C GLN A 265 14.61 10.39 -0.53
N LEU A 266 14.43 9.25 0.10
CA LEU A 266 14.00 9.16 1.48
C LEU A 266 15.18 9.38 2.44
N ALA A 267 15.10 10.40 3.30
CA ALA A 267 16.03 10.60 4.40
C ALA A 267 15.67 9.69 5.59
N PRO A 268 16.61 9.30 6.48
CA PRO A 268 16.30 8.41 7.60
C PRO A 268 15.12 8.91 8.46
N SER A 269 14.08 8.08 8.62
CA SER A 269 12.83 8.53 9.26
C SER A 269 12.89 8.52 10.79
N GLU A 270 13.81 7.74 11.36
CA GLU A 270 13.85 7.40 12.78
C GLU A 270 12.53 6.78 13.29
N ALA A 271 11.83 6.06 12.39
CA ALA A 271 10.62 5.32 12.72
C ALA A 271 10.90 4.26 13.79
N ARG A 272 10.09 4.23 14.85
CA ARG A 272 10.28 3.35 16.00
C ARG A 272 8.99 3.05 16.73
N ILE A 273 8.97 1.91 17.41
CA ILE A 273 7.94 1.57 18.40
C ILE A 273 8.27 2.37 19.68
N ALA A 274 7.58 3.50 19.88
CA ALA A 274 7.75 4.36 21.06
C ALA A 274 7.20 3.71 22.33
N LYS A 275 6.17 2.87 22.22
CA LYS A 275 5.58 2.16 23.36
C LYS A 275 4.93 0.86 22.90
N ARG A 276 5.08 -0.20 23.70
CA ARG A 276 4.33 -1.46 23.59
C ARG A 276 3.60 -1.71 24.91
N THR A 277 2.32 -2.06 24.82
CA THR A 277 1.49 -2.45 25.97
C THR A 277 0.85 -3.80 25.66
N ASP A 278 1.38 -4.86 26.27
CA ASP A 278 0.85 -6.22 26.11
C ASP A 278 -0.39 -6.46 27.00
N ALA A 279 -1.30 -7.30 26.50
CA ALA A 279 -2.47 -7.82 27.18
C ALA A 279 -2.68 -9.30 26.81
N GLU A 280 -3.63 -9.97 27.47
CA GLU A 280 -3.98 -11.34 27.09
C GLU A 280 -4.50 -11.39 25.65
N GLY A 281 -3.87 -12.22 24.81
CA GLY A 281 -4.24 -12.39 23.41
C GLY A 281 -3.84 -11.24 22.46
N GLY A 282 -3.04 -10.26 22.90
CA GLY A 282 -2.65 -9.13 22.04
C GLY A 282 -2.05 -7.95 22.79
N GLY A 283 -2.26 -6.75 22.26
CA GLY A 283 -1.80 -5.51 22.87
C GLY A 283 -1.93 -4.30 21.96
N THR A 284 -1.23 -3.23 22.31
CA THR A 284 -1.16 -2.00 21.51
C THR A 284 0.28 -1.51 21.35
N LEU A 285 0.58 -0.99 20.17
CA LEU A 285 1.83 -0.30 19.85
C LEU A 285 1.55 1.18 19.63
N ILE A 286 2.47 2.04 20.04
CA ILE A 286 2.55 3.43 19.59
C ILE A 286 3.79 3.52 18.72
N VAL A 287 3.60 3.81 17.44
CA VAL A 287 4.65 3.96 16.44
C VAL A 287 4.78 5.42 16.07
N THR A 288 6.01 5.92 15.98
CA THR A 288 6.28 7.32 15.64
C THR A 288 7.51 7.43 14.74
N ALA A 289 7.60 8.52 13.98
CA ALA A 289 8.75 8.86 13.15
C ALA A 289 9.08 10.36 13.29
N ASN A 290 10.35 10.71 13.15
CA ASN A 290 10.79 12.12 13.24
C ASN A 290 10.67 12.83 11.88
N ARG A 291 10.82 12.08 10.77
CA ARG A 291 10.59 12.53 9.39
C ARG A 291 9.52 11.66 8.73
N TYR A 292 9.22 11.94 7.47
CA TYR A 292 8.30 11.10 6.69
C TYR A 292 8.81 9.65 6.63
N ALA A 293 8.02 8.70 7.13
CA ALA A 293 8.35 7.27 7.05
C ALA A 293 7.48 6.63 5.97
N HIS A 294 8.11 6.08 4.94
CA HIS A 294 7.39 5.39 3.88
C HIS A 294 7.25 3.89 4.17
N SER A 295 6.04 3.36 4.00
CA SER A 295 5.73 1.94 4.16
C SER A 295 6.21 1.36 5.51
N VAL A 296 5.80 1.95 6.62
CA VAL A 296 6.06 1.42 7.96
C VAL A 296 5.36 0.07 8.11
N MET A 297 6.16 -0.96 8.29
CA MET A 297 5.76 -2.35 8.32
C MET A 297 6.13 -2.99 9.66
N LEU A 298 5.11 -3.46 10.38
CA LEU A 298 5.23 -4.23 11.61
C LEU A 298 5.31 -5.71 11.26
N HIS A 299 6.36 -6.37 11.76
CA HIS A 299 6.64 -7.77 11.52
C HIS A 299 6.62 -8.56 12.82
N GLY A 300 5.84 -9.64 12.85
CA GLY A 300 5.78 -10.58 13.96
C GLY A 300 4.60 -11.53 13.77
N GLU A 301 4.52 -12.58 14.57
CA GLU A 301 3.40 -13.54 14.55
C GLU A 301 2.16 -12.98 15.26
N TYR A 302 1.68 -11.84 14.76
CA TYR A 302 0.47 -11.17 15.22
C TYR A 302 -0.32 -10.63 14.02
N VAL A 303 -1.61 -10.42 14.24
CA VAL A 303 -2.47 -9.66 13.33
C VAL A 303 -2.48 -8.22 13.80
N PHE A 304 -1.97 -7.31 12.97
CA PHE A 304 -1.96 -5.88 13.27
C PHE A 304 -3.25 -5.22 12.78
N SER A 305 -3.76 -4.24 13.52
CA SER A 305 -4.92 -3.46 13.08
C SER A 305 -4.61 -2.61 11.86
N ASP A 306 -3.35 -2.28 11.63
CA ASP A 306 -2.89 -1.54 10.46
C ASP A 306 -1.42 -1.89 10.18
N ASN A 307 -1.01 -1.86 8.92
CA ASN A 307 0.34 -2.20 8.49
C ASN A 307 0.64 -1.57 7.11
N TYR A 308 1.92 -1.41 6.74
CA TYR A 308 2.34 -0.71 5.50
C TYR A 308 1.75 0.71 5.38
N PHE A 309 1.78 1.45 6.48
CA PHE A 309 1.26 2.81 6.53
C PHE A 309 2.39 3.82 6.49
N GLU A 310 2.06 5.04 6.09
CA GLU A 310 2.94 6.19 6.11
C GLU A 310 2.83 6.90 7.48
N LEU A 311 3.91 7.54 7.90
CA LEU A 311 3.89 8.50 9.01
C LEU A 311 4.45 9.84 8.55
N LEU A 312 3.76 10.93 8.87
CA LEU A 312 4.28 12.28 8.70
C LEU A 312 5.30 12.62 9.80
N PRO A 313 6.15 13.64 9.58
CA PRO A 313 7.11 14.09 10.59
C PRO A 313 6.45 14.39 11.95
N GLY A 314 6.88 13.70 13.00
CA GLY A 314 6.36 13.87 14.37
C GLY A 314 5.02 13.17 14.64
N GLU A 315 4.44 12.49 13.64
CA GLU A 315 3.18 11.77 13.81
C GLU A 315 3.37 10.55 14.71
N SER A 316 2.33 10.22 15.49
CA SER A 316 2.25 8.99 16.27
C SER A 316 0.98 8.24 15.93
N LYS A 317 1.12 6.94 15.66
CA LYS A 317 0.01 6.06 15.33
C LYS A 317 -0.12 4.94 16.36
N THR A 318 -1.34 4.72 16.84
CA THR A 318 -1.64 3.60 17.74
C THR A 318 -2.11 2.40 16.92
N VAL A 319 -1.43 1.26 17.08
CA VAL A 319 -1.71 0.03 16.34
C VAL A 319 -2.01 -1.11 17.33
N PRO A 320 -3.29 -1.44 17.56
CA PRO A 320 -3.67 -2.69 18.19
C PRO A 320 -3.14 -3.91 17.44
N TYR A 321 -2.76 -4.97 18.17
CA TYR A 321 -2.38 -6.25 17.59
C TYR A 321 -2.96 -7.42 18.39
N TYR A 322 -3.13 -8.56 17.73
CA TYR A 322 -3.79 -9.74 18.27
C TYR A 322 -3.02 -11.01 17.91
N SER A 323 -2.92 -11.96 18.83
CA SER A 323 -2.37 -13.29 18.54
C SER A 323 -3.44 -14.17 17.87
N ILE A 324 -3.03 -14.97 16.89
CA ILE A 324 -3.89 -16.03 16.35
C ILE A 324 -3.85 -17.24 17.29
N ALA A 325 -4.98 -17.94 17.45
CA ALA A 325 -5.06 -19.14 18.28
C ALA A 325 -3.98 -20.17 17.89
N GLY A 326 -3.19 -20.61 18.87
CA GLY A 326 -2.06 -21.54 18.66
C GLY A 326 -0.72 -20.87 18.36
N ALA A 327 -0.65 -19.54 18.28
CA ALA A 327 0.63 -18.82 18.31
C ALA A 327 1.27 -18.91 19.70
N GLN A 328 2.59 -19.16 19.77
CA GLN A 328 3.32 -19.17 21.04
C GLN A 328 3.35 -17.77 21.67
N GLU A 329 3.20 -17.70 23.00
CA GLU A 329 3.24 -16.43 23.75
C GLU A 329 4.62 -15.74 23.69
N LYS A 330 4.60 -14.40 23.63
CA LYS A 330 5.75 -13.48 23.72
C LYS A 330 6.77 -13.56 22.59
N ARG A 331 6.34 -13.27 21.37
CA ARG A 331 7.25 -13.05 20.23
C ARG A 331 7.61 -11.57 20.06
N GLU A 332 8.81 -11.37 19.55
CA GLU A 332 9.34 -10.07 19.13
C GLU A 332 8.45 -9.44 18.05
N ILE A 333 8.36 -8.11 18.07
CA ILE A 333 7.72 -7.33 17.01
C ILE A 333 8.80 -6.40 16.48
N GLU A 334 9.16 -6.59 15.22
CA GLU A 334 10.10 -5.74 14.50
C GLU A 334 9.32 -4.64 13.77
N LEU A 335 9.95 -3.48 13.61
CA LEU A 335 9.47 -2.42 12.74
C LEU A 335 10.47 -2.26 11.60
N HIS A 336 9.94 -2.21 10.39
CA HIS A 336 10.66 -1.94 9.15
C HIS A 336 10.07 -0.70 8.50
N ALA A 337 10.90 0.15 7.93
CA ALA A 337 10.51 1.26 7.07
C ALA A 337 11.54 1.36 5.95
N TRP A 338 11.19 1.99 4.84
CA TRP A 338 12.15 2.12 3.73
C TRP A 338 13.28 3.10 4.02
N ASN A 339 13.10 3.92 5.05
CA ASN A 339 14.00 4.98 5.45
C ASN A 339 13.99 5.19 6.96
#